data_AF-A0A0L1IR34-F1
#
_entry.id   AF-A0A0L1IR34-F1
#
_cell.length_a   1.000
_cell.length_b   1.000
_cell.length_c   1.000
_cell.angle_alpha   90.00
_cell.angle_beta   90.00
_cell.angle_gamma   90.00
#
_symmetry.space_group_name_H-M   'P 1'
#
loop_
_entity.id
_entity.type
_entity.pdbx_description
1 polymer ?
#
loop_
_entity_poly.entity_id
_entity_poly.type
_entity_poly.pdbx_seq_one_letter_code
_entity_poly.pdbx_strand_id
1 'polypeptide(L)'
;MRCIFFPEEYWLGKTLEVSSPPSVWKLTEKVMENSEIRSRQSMQELGGLPHARAEFKCCSTSNPDQQALIIIYLQLPAEESMYLPPSMRRKEATDKEVRQFYQLVEAYKCLQLHGCDFTPQFLGSSHGRQDDDGLVPGGFLSYVVFTSVPGDVLGTGTVGCDFGGRCSPCAVLNLSQKDQKRCRETSIPDGMFWTLSAEERAVIRQQFESAFT
;
A
#
# COMPACT_ATOMS: atom_id res chain seq x y z
N MET A 1 10.15 -22.53 2.72
CA MET A 1 8.73 -22.69 2.36
C MET A 1 8.11 -21.31 2.44
N ARG A 2 7.52 -20.79 1.36
CA ARG A 2 6.88 -19.46 1.36
C ARG A 2 5.43 -19.66 1.82
N CYS A 3 5.07 -19.15 2.99
CA CYS A 3 3.67 -19.18 3.44
C CYS A 3 2.84 -18.25 2.55
N ILE A 4 1.65 -18.71 2.17
CA ILE A 4 0.66 -17.92 1.44
C ILE A 4 -0.46 -17.59 2.44
N PHE A 5 -0.66 -16.31 2.69
CA PHE A 5 -1.67 -15.77 3.60
C PHE A 5 -2.87 -15.18 2.85
N PHE A 6 -2.69 -14.91 1.55
CA PHE A 6 -3.75 -14.45 0.65
C PHE A 6 -4.03 -15.47 -0.48
N PRO A 7 -4.56 -16.67 -0.17
CA PRO A 7 -4.99 -17.63 -1.18
C PRO A 7 -6.11 -17.05 -2.04
N GLU A 8 -5.98 -17.16 -3.37
CA GLU A 8 -6.90 -16.51 -4.31
C GLU A 8 -8.32 -17.09 -4.22
N GLU A 9 -8.43 -18.39 -3.95
CA GLU A 9 -9.67 -19.11 -3.73
C GLU A 9 -10.49 -18.59 -2.53
N TYR A 10 -9.84 -17.93 -1.58
CA TYR A 10 -10.50 -17.32 -0.42
C TYR A 10 -10.72 -15.82 -0.59
N TRP A 11 -9.78 -15.12 -1.20
CA TRP A 11 -9.80 -13.65 -1.25
C TRP A 11 -10.47 -13.07 -2.49
N LEU A 12 -10.35 -13.71 -3.66
CA LEU A 12 -10.96 -13.16 -4.87
C LEU A 12 -12.49 -13.19 -4.75
N GLY A 13 -13.11 -12.07 -5.15
CA GLY A 13 -14.55 -11.87 -5.05
C GLY A 13 -15.05 -11.39 -3.68
N LYS A 14 -14.22 -11.39 -2.62
CA LYS A 14 -14.59 -10.75 -1.33
C LYS A 14 -14.77 -9.24 -1.51
N THR A 15 -15.66 -8.69 -0.70
CA THR A 15 -15.93 -7.25 -0.62
C THR A 15 -15.37 -6.69 0.67
N LEU A 16 -14.72 -5.52 0.59
CA LEU A 16 -14.15 -4.81 1.72
C LEU A 16 -14.76 -3.40 1.80
N GLU A 17 -15.09 -2.97 3.03
CA GLU A 17 -15.77 -1.70 3.30
C GLU A 17 -14.77 -0.68 3.88
N VAL A 18 -14.44 0.35 3.10
CA VAL A 18 -13.66 1.47 3.62
C VAL A 18 -14.58 2.49 4.29
N SER A 19 -14.07 3.20 5.31
CA SER A 19 -14.90 4.08 6.15
C SER A 19 -14.68 5.57 5.90
N SER A 20 -13.60 5.95 5.21
CA SER A 20 -13.23 7.36 5.05
C SER A 20 -12.64 7.65 3.66
N PRO A 21 -13.47 7.96 2.64
CA PRO A 21 -14.94 7.96 2.64
C PRO A 21 -15.58 6.55 2.62
N PRO A 22 -16.84 6.38 3.06
CA PRO A 22 -17.56 5.11 2.99
C PRO A 22 -17.73 4.59 1.56
N SER A 23 -17.18 3.41 1.27
CA SER A 23 -17.38 2.72 -0.02
C SER A 23 -17.03 1.24 0.08
N VAL A 24 -17.51 0.44 -0.87
CA VAL A 24 -17.34 -1.03 -0.87
C VAL A 24 -16.65 -1.48 -2.14
N TRP A 25 -15.62 -2.30 -1.98
CA TRP A 25 -14.70 -2.69 -3.05
C TRP A 25 -14.60 -4.21 -3.15
N LYS A 26 -14.82 -4.76 -4.33
CA LYS A 26 -14.70 -6.19 -4.62
C LYS A 26 -13.32 -6.51 -5.16
N LEU A 27 -12.63 -7.49 -4.57
CA LEU A 27 -11.31 -7.94 -5.03
C LEU A 27 -11.43 -8.74 -6.33
N THR A 28 -10.61 -8.43 -7.33
CA THR A 28 -10.70 -9.02 -8.68
C THR A 28 -9.45 -9.77 -9.10
N GLU A 29 -8.26 -9.30 -8.73
CA GLU A 29 -6.98 -9.91 -9.13
C GLU A 29 -5.93 -9.66 -8.05
N LYS A 30 -5.13 -10.68 -7.71
CA LYS A 30 -3.99 -10.52 -6.80
C LYS A 30 -2.77 -10.04 -7.59
N VAL A 31 -2.23 -8.89 -7.21
CA VAL A 31 -1.04 -8.28 -7.84
C VAL A 31 0.23 -8.80 -7.17
N MET A 32 0.29 -8.73 -5.84
CA MET A 32 1.46 -9.19 -5.09
C MET A 32 1.13 -9.54 -3.64
N GLU A 33 2.05 -10.27 -3.02
CA GLU A 33 1.96 -10.67 -1.61
C GLU A 33 3.36 -10.77 -0.99
N ASN A 34 3.53 -10.17 0.18
CA ASN A 34 4.70 -10.30 1.03
C ASN A 34 4.29 -10.48 2.50
N SER A 35 5.22 -10.96 3.32
CA SER A 35 4.97 -11.24 4.72
C SER A 35 6.20 -10.98 5.56
N GLU A 36 6.00 -10.33 6.70
CA GLU A 36 6.97 -10.22 7.78
C GLU A 36 6.55 -11.18 8.90
N ILE A 37 7.05 -12.40 8.86
CA ILE A 37 6.92 -13.34 9.98
C ILE A 37 8.00 -12.97 11.01
N ARG A 38 7.62 -12.92 12.28
CA ARG A 38 8.53 -12.56 13.38
C ARG A 38 8.34 -13.49 14.57
N SER A 39 9.44 -13.85 15.20
CA SER A 39 9.45 -14.54 16.50
C SER A 39 9.13 -13.57 17.63
N ARG A 40 8.69 -14.09 18.77
CA ARG A 40 8.48 -13.29 19.99
C ARG A 40 9.75 -12.60 20.46
N GLN A 41 10.88 -13.28 20.35
CA GLN A 41 12.18 -12.70 20.69
C GLN A 41 12.49 -11.49 19.80
N SER A 42 12.37 -11.61 18.48
CA SER A 42 12.64 -10.50 17.57
C SER A 42 11.69 -9.33 17.76
N MET A 43 10.42 -9.59 18.10
CA MET A 43 9.48 -8.52 18.46
C MET A 43 9.89 -7.78 19.74
N GLN A 44 10.47 -8.46 20.73
CA GLN A 44 10.95 -7.83 21.96
C GLN A 44 12.22 -7.00 21.73
N GLU A 45 13.14 -7.49 20.90
CA GLU A 45 14.44 -6.86 20.65
C GLU A 45 14.35 -5.70 19.64
N LEU A 46 13.60 -5.89 18.55
CA LEU A 46 13.57 -4.96 17.40
C LEU A 46 12.23 -4.24 17.23
N GLY A 47 11.19 -4.67 17.96
CA GLY A 47 9.83 -4.18 17.76
C GLY A 47 9.19 -4.69 16.45
N GLY A 48 8.07 -4.07 16.11
CA GLY A 48 7.27 -4.42 14.93
C GLY A 48 6.30 -5.57 15.17
N LEU A 49 5.27 -5.63 14.34
CA LEU A 49 4.22 -6.65 14.41
C LEU A 49 4.34 -7.61 13.23
N PRO A 50 4.19 -8.93 13.43
CA PRO A 50 4.12 -9.88 12.35
C PRO A 50 2.86 -9.62 11.52
N HIS A 51 3.03 -9.46 10.21
CA HIS A 51 1.94 -9.11 9.31
C HIS A 51 2.22 -9.59 7.89
N ALA A 52 1.15 -9.82 7.14
CA ALA A 52 1.20 -10.00 5.69
C ALA A 52 0.64 -8.76 5.01
N ARG A 53 1.25 -8.37 3.90
CA ARG A 53 0.73 -7.33 3.00
C ARG A 53 0.45 -7.93 1.64
N ALA A 54 -0.73 -7.66 1.12
CA ALA A 54 -1.10 -7.99 -0.25
C ALA A 54 -1.66 -6.79 -0.98
N GLU A 55 -1.50 -6.80 -2.28
CA GLU A 55 -2.05 -5.82 -3.19
C GLU A 55 -2.95 -6.51 -4.19
N PHE A 56 -4.15 -5.96 -4.37
CA PHE A 56 -5.15 -6.48 -5.29
C PHE A 56 -5.65 -5.37 -6.20
N LYS A 57 -6.06 -5.73 -7.41
CA LYS A 57 -7.03 -4.93 -8.16
C LYS A 57 -8.41 -5.13 -7.55
N CYS A 58 -9.20 -4.07 -7.56
CA CYS A 58 -10.57 -4.11 -7.10
C CYS A 58 -11.46 -3.20 -7.93
N CYS A 59 -12.78 -3.44 -7.86
CA CYS A 59 -13.77 -2.56 -8.45
C CYS A 59 -14.82 -2.13 -7.41
N SER A 60 -15.38 -0.93 -7.59
CA SER A 60 -16.45 -0.44 -6.74
C SER A 60 -17.70 -1.29 -6.95
N THR A 61 -18.36 -1.70 -5.87
CA THR A 61 -19.63 -2.44 -5.99
C THR A 61 -20.77 -1.55 -6.48
N SER A 62 -20.66 -0.23 -6.27
CA SER A 62 -21.63 0.76 -6.75
C SER A 62 -21.41 1.13 -8.22
N ASN A 63 -20.16 1.01 -8.70
CA ASN A 63 -19.80 1.25 -10.09
C ASN A 63 -18.68 0.28 -10.52
N PRO A 64 -19.02 -0.86 -11.15
CA PRO A 64 -18.04 -1.86 -11.57
C PRO A 64 -17.00 -1.36 -12.57
N ASP A 65 -17.28 -0.29 -13.31
CA ASP A 65 -16.34 0.32 -14.25
C ASP A 65 -15.24 1.12 -13.51
N GLN A 66 -15.48 1.49 -12.26
CA GLN A 66 -14.49 2.15 -11.42
C GLN A 66 -13.51 1.11 -10.86
N GLN A 67 -12.37 0.97 -11.54
CA GLN A 67 -11.25 0.13 -11.13
C GLN A 67 -10.29 0.87 -10.20
N ALA A 68 -9.75 0.15 -9.23
CA ALA A 68 -8.84 0.66 -8.21
C ALA A 68 -7.81 -0.39 -7.80
N LEU A 69 -6.86 0.03 -6.97
CA LEU A 69 -5.94 -0.83 -6.26
C LEU A 69 -6.25 -0.76 -4.76
N ILE A 70 -6.10 -1.89 -4.08
CA ILE A 70 -6.25 -2.00 -2.64
C ILE A 70 -5.04 -2.72 -2.05
N ILE A 71 -4.46 -2.11 -1.02
CA ILE A 71 -3.41 -2.72 -0.21
C ILE A 71 -4.03 -3.18 1.10
N ILE A 72 -3.85 -4.45 1.44
CA ILE A 72 -4.37 -5.09 2.65
C ILE A 72 -3.21 -5.48 3.55
N TYR A 73 -3.30 -5.13 4.83
CA TYR A 73 -2.44 -5.56 5.92
C TYR A 73 -3.22 -6.49 6.84
N LEU A 74 -2.72 -7.70 7.01
CA LEU A 74 -3.33 -8.76 7.81
C LEU A 74 -2.37 -9.11 8.96
N GLN A 75 -2.84 -9.01 10.21
CA GLN A 75 -2.05 -9.44 11.36
C GLN A 75 -1.76 -10.95 11.28
N LEU A 76 -0.50 -11.31 11.47
CA LEU A 76 -0.08 -12.70 11.60
C LEU A 76 0.17 -13.05 13.07
N PRO A 77 0.05 -14.32 13.47
CA PRO A 77 0.58 -14.78 14.74
C PRO A 77 2.10 -14.70 14.74
N ALA A 78 2.70 -14.69 15.94
CA ALA A 78 4.13 -14.92 16.08
C ALA A 78 4.53 -16.28 15.46
N GLU A 79 5.78 -16.39 15.02
CA GLU A 79 6.29 -17.61 14.39
C GLU A 79 6.02 -18.87 15.23
N GLU A 80 6.21 -18.77 16.55
CA GLU A 80 6.02 -19.86 17.50
C GLU A 80 4.56 -20.27 17.69
N SER A 81 3.62 -19.37 17.38
CA SER A 81 2.18 -19.59 17.59
C SER A 81 1.40 -19.83 16.30
N MET A 82 2.06 -19.84 15.14
CA MET A 82 1.43 -19.97 13.83
C MET A 82 0.56 -21.24 13.69
N TYR A 83 0.98 -22.33 14.32
CA TYR A 83 0.29 -23.62 14.28
C TYR A 83 -0.55 -23.90 15.53
N LEU A 84 -0.66 -22.94 16.45
CA LEU A 84 -1.48 -23.09 17.65
C LEU A 84 -2.97 -22.88 17.34
N PRO A 85 -3.87 -23.41 18.20
CA PRO A 85 -5.31 -23.21 18.05
C PRO A 85 -5.69 -21.71 18.03
N PRO A 86 -6.80 -21.34 17.33
CA PRO A 86 -7.27 -19.95 17.25
C PRO A 86 -7.41 -19.26 18.61
N SER A 87 -7.84 -19.98 19.66
CA SER A 87 -7.99 -19.46 21.02
C SER A 87 -6.67 -19.01 21.66
N MET A 88 -5.54 -19.62 21.25
CA MET A 88 -4.21 -19.23 21.69
C MET A 88 -3.69 -18.05 20.88
N ARG A 89 -3.87 -18.08 19.54
CA ARG A 89 -3.49 -16.97 18.64
C ARG A 89 -4.25 -15.68 18.96
N ARG A 90 -5.54 -15.76 19.33
CA ARG A 90 -6.36 -14.62 19.78
C ARG A 90 -5.71 -13.78 20.88
N LYS A 91 -4.90 -14.39 21.75
CA LYS A 91 -4.20 -13.67 22.83
C LYS A 91 -3.16 -12.67 22.31
N GLU A 92 -2.78 -12.76 21.05
CA GLU A 92 -1.83 -11.87 20.37
C GLU A 92 -2.54 -10.76 19.58
N ALA A 93 -3.88 -10.77 19.52
CA ALA A 93 -4.65 -9.74 18.85
C ALA A 93 -4.29 -8.35 19.35
N THR A 94 -4.07 -7.43 18.43
CA THR A 94 -3.78 -6.04 18.75
C THR A 94 -4.50 -5.09 17.79
N ASP A 95 -4.89 -3.94 18.31
CA ASP A 95 -5.51 -2.83 17.56
C ASP A 95 -4.45 -1.84 17.03
N LYS A 96 -3.17 -2.18 17.16
CA LYS A 96 -2.07 -1.32 16.72
C LYS A 96 -1.95 -1.36 15.20
N GLU A 97 -2.00 -0.19 14.57
CA GLU A 97 -1.68 -0.06 13.15
C GLU A 97 -0.21 -0.38 12.89
N VAL A 98 0.03 -1.08 11.78
CA VAL A 98 1.36 -1.25 11.22
C VAL A 98 1.87 0.12 10.77
N ARG A 99 3.09 0.51 11.13
CA ARG A 99 3.66 1.83 10.81
C ARG A 99 3.57 2.15 9.32
N GLN A 100 3.84 1.17 8.47
CA GLN A 100 3.77 1.27 7.00
C GLN A 100 2.34 1.61 6.53
N PHE A 101 1.31 1.06 7.16
CA PHE A 101 -0.08 1.36 6.84
C PHE A 101 -0.43 2.81 7.19
N TYR A 102 -0.16 3.22 8.44
CA TYR A 102 -0.41 4.58 8.90
C TYR A 102 0.29 5.63 8.02
N GLN A 103 1.59 5.42 7.74
CA GLN A 103 2.37 6.33 6.89
C GLN A 103 1.81 6.44 5.47
N LEU A 104 1.36 5.32 4.90
CA LEU A 104 0.78 5.29 3.56
C LEU A 104 -0.56 6.04 3.51
N VAL A 105 -1.42 5.84 4.49
CA VAL A 105 -2.71 6.53 4.59
C VAL A 105 -2.50 8.04 4.77
N GLU A 106 -1.62 8.46 5.66
CA GLU A 106 -1.33 9.88 5.89
C GLU A 106 -0.68 10.53 4.67
N ALA A 107 0.20 9.83 3.95
CA ALA A 107 0.77 10.32 2.70
C ALA A 107 -0.33 10.60 1.66
N TYR A 108 -1.24 9.65 1.44
CA TYR A 108 -2.33 9.81 0.49
C TYR A 108 -3.31 10.92 0.88
N LYS A 109 -3.67 11.03 2.17
CA LYS A 109 -4.49 12.16 2.65
C LYS A 109 -3.80 13.49 2.44
N CYS A 110 -2.50 13.59 2.70
CA CYS A 110 -1.71 14.81 2.49
C CYS A 110 -1.68 15.19 1.01
N LEU A 111 -1.44 14.22 0.11
CA LEU A 111 -1.47 14.44 -1.34
C LEU A 111 -2.84 14.91 -1.82
N GLN A 112 -3.92 14.30 -1.32
CA GLN A 112 -5.29 14.70 -1.63
C GLN A 112 -5.61 16.11 -1.12
N LEU A 113 -5.20 16.44 0.11
CA LEU A 113 -5.40 17.78 0.70
C LEU A 113 -4.75 18.88 -0.14
N HIS A 114 -3.60 18.61 -0.75
CA HIS A 114 -2.89 19.52 -1.64
C HIS A 114 -3.34 19.41 -3.11
N GLY A 115 -4.39 18.64 -3.40
CA GLY A 115 -4.94 18.44 -4.75
C GLY A 115 -3.94 17.84 -5.73
N CYS A 116 -3.00 17.00 -5.26
CA CYS A 116 -1.99 16.38 -6.11
C CYS A 116 -2.64 15.34 -7.04
N ASP A 117 -2.57 15.59 -8.34
CA ASP A 117 -3.19 14.76 -9.39
C ASP A 117 -2.16 13.93 -10.19
N PHE A 118 -0.88 14.01 -9.83
CA PHE A 118 0.19 13.15 -10.35
C PHE A 118 0.36 11.84 -9.57
N THR A 119 -0.45 11.64 -8.54
CA THR A 119 -0.44 10.44 -7.69
C THR A 119 -1.79 9.75 -7.76
N PRO A 120 -1.84 8.43 -7.48
CA PRO A 120 -3.11 7.75 -7.26
C PRO A 120 -4.00 8.52 -6.27
N GLN A 121 -5.27 8.69 -6.61
CA GLN A 121 -6.21 9.40 -5.75
C GLN A 121 -6.67 8.48 -4.62
N PHE A 122 -6.66 9.00 -3.40
CA PHE A 122 -7.16 8.28 -2.23
C PHE A 122 -8.67 8.06 -2.33
N LEU A 123 -9.10 6.81 -2.21
CA LEU A 123 -10.52 6.42 -2.26
C LEU A 123 -11.06 5.98 -0.91
N GLY A 124 -10.17 5.60 0.02
CA GLY A 124 -10.49 5.45 1.43
C GLY A 124 -9.61 4.45 2.14
N SER A 125 -9.74 4.38 3.46
CA SER A 125 -9.09 3.36 4.28
C SER A 125 -10.01 2.84 5.38
N SER A 126 -9.65 1.68 5.93
CA SER A 126 -10.28 1.09 7.10
C SER A 126 -9.23 0.37 7.94
N HIS A 127 -9.40 0.43 9.25
CA HIS A 127 -8.67 -0.36 10.23
C HIS A 127 -9.71 -1.12 11.05
N GLY A 128 -9.79 -2.43 10.84
CA GLY A 128 -10.74 -3.30 11.51
C GLY A 128 -10.07 -4.49 12.16
N ARG A 129 -10.88 -5.48 12.54
CA ARG A 129 -10.44 -6.72 13.17
C ARG A 129 -10.80 -7.93 12.33
N GLN A 130 -9.97 -8.96 12.41
CA GLN A 130 -10.23 -10.27 11.85
C GLN A 130 -11.38 -10.94 12.58
N ASP A 131 -12.14 -11.75 11.84
CA ASP A 131 -13.17 -12.62 12.37
C ASP A 131 -12.58 -13.76 13.24
N ASP A 132 -13.47 -14.61 13.76
CA ASP A 132 -13.08 -15.71 14.64
C ASP A 132 -12.29 -16.83 13.94
N ASP A 133 -12.38 -16.89 12.61
CA ASP A 133 -11.67 -17.85 11.76
C ASP A 133 -10.32 -17.29 11.25
N GLY A 134 -9.99 -16.04 11.59
CA GLY A 134 -8.78 -15.35 11.17
C GLY A 134 -7.47 -16.00 11.64
N LEU A 135 -6.36 -15.56 11.03
CA LEU A 135 -5.00 -15.96 11.40
C LEU A 135 -4.61 -15.44 12.79
N VAL A 136 -5.20 -14.34 13.22
CA VAL A 136 -5.22 -13.91 14.62
C VAL A 136 -6.64 -13.46 14.89
N PRO A 137 -7.51 -14.30 15.49
CA PRO A 137 -8.88 -13.90 15.78
C PRO A 137 -8.92 -12.61 16.60
N GLY A 138 -9.64 -11.60 16.12
CA GLY A 138 -9.67 -10.26 16.73
C GLY A 138 -8.43 -9.39 16.52
N GLY A 139 -7.38 -9.90 15.87
CA GLY A 139 -6.22 -9.12 15.43
C GLY A 139 -6.57 -8.19 14.27
N PHE A 140 -5.68 -7.27 13.89
CA PHE A 140 -6.04 -6.26 12.89
C PHE A 140 -6.21 -6.83 11.47
N LEU A 141 -7.08 -6.18 10.70
CA LEU A 141 -7.21 -6.25 9.26
C LEU A 141 -7.39 -4.81 8.75
N SER A 142 -6.35 -4.27 8.12
CA SER A 142 -6.32 -2.88 7.66
C SER A 142 -6.19 -2.83 6.16
N TYR A 143 -6.85 -1.88 5.50
CA TYR A 143 -6.72 -1.72 4.07
C TYR A 143 -6.93 -0.29 3.61
N VAL A 144 -6.29 0.05 2.50
CA VAL A 144 -6.35 1.35 1.85
C VAL A 144 -6.59 1.16 0.36
N VAL A 145 -7.49 1.97 -0.19
CA VAL A 145 -7.91 1.95 -1.59
C VAL A 145 -7.51 3.26 -2.24
N PHE A 146 -6.97 3.17 -3.45
CA PHE A 146 -6.61 4.31 -4.28
C PHE A 146 -6.84 3.98 -5.76
N THR A 147 -6.99 5.00 -6.60
CA THR A 147 -7.26 4.81 -8.03
C THR A 147 -6.13 4.06 -8.72
N SER A 148 -6.46 3.24 -9.72
CA SER A 148 -5.43 2.77 -10.65
C SER A 148 -4.93 3.94 -11.49
N VAL A 149 -3.62 4.02 -11.71
CA VAL A 149 -3.02 4.97 -12.65
C VAL A 149 -2.74 4.26 -13.98
N PRO A 150 -2.99 4.91 -15.13
CA PRO A 150 -2.58 4.36 -16.41
C PRO A 150 -1.05 4.42 -16.51
N GLY A 151 -0.43 3.36 -17.04
CA GLY A 151 1.01 3.33 -17.28
C GLY A 151 1.64 1.96 -17.03
N ASP A 152 2.94 1.88 -17.29
CA ASP A 152 3.75 0.69 -17.03
C ASP A 152 4.51 0.85 -15.72
N VAL A 153 4.58 -0.22 -14.93
CA VAL A 153 5.48 -0.28 -13.78
C VAL A 153 6.92 -0.30 -14.29
N LEU A 154 7.64 0.79 -14.10
CA LEU A 154 9.00 0.96 -14.65
C LEU A 154 10.05 0.13 -13.89
N GLY A 155 9.76 -0.29 -12.66
CA GLY A 155 10.62 -1.17 -11.89
C GLY A 155 10.22 -1.26 -10.42
N THR A 156 10.92 -2.10 -9.67
CA THR A 156 10.78 -2.22 -8.21
C THR A 156 11.98 -1.59 -7.51
N GLY A 157 11.75 -0.62 -6.64
CA GLY A 157 12.77 0.05 -5.83
C GLY A 157 12.16 1.18 -5.01
N THR A 158 12.46 1.25 -3.73
CA THR A 158 11.99 2.34 -2.85
C THR A 158 12.82 3.59 -3.07
N VAL A 159 12.22 4.67 -3.55
CA VAL A 159 12.78 6.02 -3.35
C VAL A 159 12.49 6.41 -1.91
N GLY A 160 13.46 6.20 -1.02
CA GLY A 160 13.44 6.71 0.33
C GLY A 160 14.21 8.02 0.43
N CYS A 161 13.53 9.10 0.81
CA CYS A 161 14.17 10.22 1.48
C CYS A 161 13.74 10.11 2.94
N ASP A 162 14.66 9.79 3.84
CA ASP A 162 14.42 10.02 5.26
C ASP A 162 14.26 11.54 5.43
N PHE A 163 13.08 11.96 5.87
CA PHE A 163 12.84 13.33 6.34
C PHE A 163 13.86 13.63 7.45
N GLY A 164 15.00 14.22 7.09
CA GLY A 164 15.94 14.85 8.02
C GLY A 164 17.31 14.22 8.28
N GLY A 165 17.86 13.28 7.49
CA GLY A 165 19.27 12.93 7.76
C GLY A 165 19.95 11.83 6.95
N ARG A 166 21.05 12.22 6.28
CA ARG A 166 22.28 11.43 6.01
C ARG A 166 22.17 10.01 5.42
N CYS A 167 21.23 9.75 4.52
CA CYS A 167 21.33 8.57 3.67
C CYS A 167 21.17 8.99 2.21
N SER A 168 22.16 8.62 1.39
CA SER A 168 22.07 8.72 -0.07
C SER A 168 20.86 7.91 -0.55
N PRO A 169 20.05 8.41 -1.50
CA PRO A 169 18.91 7.66 -2.02
C PRO A 169 19.35 6.27 -2.48
N CYS A 170 18.93 5.24 -1.76
CA CYS A 170 19.29 3.84 -2.03
C CYS A 170 18.14 3.12 -2.72
N ALA A 171 17.83 3.55 -3.95
CA ALA A 171 17.41 2.65 -5.02
C ALA A 171 17.52 3.41 -6.35
N VAL A 172 18.47 3.00 -7.20
CA VAL A 172 18.36 3.26 -8.63
C VAL A 172 17.22 2.37 -9.10
N LEU A 173 16.16 2.96 -9.68
CA LEU A 173 15.15 2.15 -10.38
C LEU A 173 15.92 1.22 -11.33
N ASN A 174 15.78 -0.09 -11.17
CA ASN A 174 16.41 -1.08 -12.06
C ASN A 174 15.65 -1.09 -13.40
N LEU A 175 15.74 0.02 -14.13
CA LEU A 175 15.08 0.23 -15.40
C LEU A 175 15.80 -0.57 -16.48
N SER A 176 15.03 -1.23 -17.34
CA SER A 176 15.60 -1.77 -18.58
C SER A 176 16.19 -0.64 -19.44
N GLN A 177 17.12 -0.94 -20.34
CA GLN A 177 17.64 0.08 -21.27
C GLN A 177 16.54 0.75 -22.11
N LYS A 178 15.43 0.04 -22.36
CA LYS A 178 14.26 0.58 -23.05
C LYS A 178 13.52 1.59 -22.16
N ASP A 179 13.35 1.29 -20.87
CA ASP A 179 12.65 2.15 -19.93
C ASP A 179 13.50 3.36 -19.51
N GLN A 180 14.83 3.21 -19.45
CA GLN A 180 15.74 4.35 -19.25
C GLN A 180 15.58 5.41 -20.35
N LYS A 181 15.33 5.01 -21.60
CA LYS A 181 15.06 5.94 -22.70
C LYS A 181 13.68 6.61 -22.61
N ARG A 182 12.74 6.03 -21.86
CA ARG A 182 11.39 6.59 -21.62
C ARG A 182 11.40 7.59 -20.47
N CYS A 183 12.35 7.47 -19.54
CA CYS A 183 12.50 8.38 -18.42
C CYS A 183 13.25 9.65 -18.85
N ARG A 184 12.72 10.81 -18.49
CA ARG A 184 13.44 12.09 -18.56
C ARG A 184 13.65 12.59 -17.14
N GLU A 185 14.89 12.98 -16.84
CA GLU A 185 15.19 13.68 -15.61
C GLU A 185 14.74 15.14 -15.76
N THR A 186 13.97 15.64 -14.81
CA THR A 186 13.58 17.05 -14.76
C THR A 186 13.89 17.55 -13.36
N SER A 187 14.77 18.54 -13.28
CA SER A 187 15.07 19.21 -12.02
C SER A 187 13.88 20.07 -11.64
N ILE A 188 13.19 19.68 -10.55
CA ILE A 188 12.15 20.50 -9.94
C ILE A 188 12.85 21.43 -8.96
N PRO A 189 12.51 22.74 -8.91
CA PRO A 189 13.11 23.68 -7.96
C PRO A 189 13.06 23.15 -6.52
N ASP A 190 14.03 23.54 -5.70
CA ASP A 190 14.11 23.13 -4.29
C ASP A 190 12.77 23.42 -3.56
N GLY A 191 12.07 22.34 -3.20
CA GLY A 191 10.73 22.34 -2.64
C GLY A 191 10.15 20.92 -2.71
N MET A 192 9.26 20.56 -1.78
CA MET A 192 8.66 19.23 -1.83
C MET A 192 7.61 19.21 -2.94
N PHE A 193 7.61 18.20 -3.82
CA PHE A 193 6.70 18.14 -4.99
C PHE A 193 5.21 18.46 -4.69
N TRP A 194 4.75 18.15 -3.47
CA TRP A 194 3.38 18.44 -3.02
C TRP A 194 3.11 19.92 -2.67
N THR A 195 4.12 20.79 -2.59
CA THR A 195 3.96 22.23 -2.37
C THR A 195 3.83 23.03 -3.67
N LEU A 196 3.97 22.39 -4.84
CA LEU A 196 3.80 23.06 -6.12
C LEU A 196 2.37 23.58 -6.29
N SER A 197 2.22 24.78 -6.84
CA SER A 197 0.94 25.38 -7.20
C SER A 197 0.27 24.60 -8.34
N ALA A 198 -1.03 24.85 -8.57
CA ALA A 198 -1.74 24.25 -9.69
C ALA A 198 -1.15 24.69 -11.05
N GLU A 199 -0.69 25.94 -11.15
CA GLU A 199 -0.04 26.48 -12.35
C GLU A 199 1.31 25.81 -12.61
N GLU A 200 2.15 25.64 -11.57
CA GLU A 200 3.44 24.96 -11.68
C GLU A 200 3.27 23.50 -12.13
N ARG A 201 2.25 22.82 -11.58
CA ARG A 201 1.85 21.47 -12.00
C ARG A 201 1.37 21.41 -13.44
N ALA A 202 0.62 22.42 -13.90
CA ALA A 202 0.16 22.49 -15.29
C ALA A 202 1.33 22.63 -16.28
N VAL A 203 2.38 23.39 -15.92
CA VAL A 203 3.61 23.50 -16.74
C VAL A 203 4.28 22.13 -16.89
N ILE A 204 4.41 21.37 -15.80
CA ILE A 204 4.97 20.01 -15.84
C ILE A 204 4.12 19.11 -16.76
N ARG A 205 2.79 19.17 -16.65
CA ARG A 205 1.89 18.39 -17.51
C ARG A 205 2.06 18.72 -18.99
N GLN A 206 2.12 20.00 -19.33
CA GLN A 206 2.31 20.45 -20.72
C GLN A 206 3.65 19.96 -21.28
N GLN A 207 4.71 19.93 -20.47
CA GLN A 207 6.00 19.37 -20.88
C GLN A 207 5.93 17.87 -21.14
N PHE A 208 5.16 17.12 -20.33
CA PHE A 208 4.93 15.70 -20.59
C PHE A 208 4.13 15.49 -21.88
N GLU A 209 3.00 16.19 -22.06
CA GLU A 209 2.11 16.01 -23.22
C GLU A 209 2.79 16.37 -24.55
N SER A 210 3.55 17.47 -24.58
CA SER A 210 4.28 17.90 -25.79
C SER A 210 5.41 16.96 -26.20
N ALA A 211 5.88 16.09 -25.30
CA ALA A 211 6.90 15.09 -25.60
C ALA A 211 6.34 13.84 -26.31
N PHE A 212 5.01 13.66 -26.34
CA PHE A 212 4.33 12.53 -26.99
C PHE A 212 3.61 12.89 -28.30
N THR A 213 3.68 14.16 -28.73
CA THR A 213 3.29 14.63 -30.07
C THR A 213 4.50 14.76 -30.99
#